data_AF-A0A133UVK9-F1
#
_entry.id   AF-A0A133UVK9-F1
#
_cell.length_a   1.000
_cell.length_b   1.000
_cell.length_c   1.000
_cell.angle_alpha   90.00
_cell.angle_beta   90.00
_cell.angle_gamma   90.00
#
_symmetry.space_group_name_H-M   'P 1'
#
loop_
_entity.id
_entity.type
_entity.pdbx_description
1 polymer ?
#
loop_
_entity_poly.entity_id
_entity_poly.type
_entity_poly.pdbx_seq_one_letter_code
_entity_poly.pdbx_strand_id
1 'polypeptide(L)'
;MKEEKTTGNIFTVRIIGGREEMAAELIRSHARSSDYPVYSVIVPEKEMKGYIFVEAGNLGAVKRVVEGVKPVKSVMSDPSTLDELKDLLGPKIVPSSIGKGDKVRIVGGGLRGREGKVIETKPEEREIVMEVDDPAVPAPLTISTEEVKRK
;
A
#
# COMPACT_ATOMS: atom_id res chain seq x y z
N MET A 1 17.65 -33.97 -6.32
CA MET A 1 17.11 -33.27 -5.14
C MET A 1 15.94 -32.44 -5.63
N LYS A 2 14.72 -32.67 -5.10
CA LYS A 2 13.55 -31.86 -5.46
C LYS A 2 13.64 -30.57 -4.64
N GLU A 3 13.58 -29.41 -5.29
CA GLU A 3 13.34 -28.14 -4.61
C GLU A 3 11.99 -28.23 -3.89
N GLU A 4 12.01 -28.26 -2.56
CA GLU A 4 10.81 -27.98 -1.77
C GLU A 4 10.44 -26.52 -2.02
N LYS A 5 9.33 -26.29 -2.71
CA LYS A 5 8.71 -24.97 -2.76
C LYS A 5 8.27 -24.62 -1.35
N THR A 6 9.04 -23.79 -0.65
CA THR A 6 8.59 -23.12 0.57
C THR A 6 7.48 -22.16 0.20
N THR A 7 6.24 -22.62 0.25
CA THR A 7 5.06 -21.76 0.14
C THR A 7 4.93 -20.97 1.44
N GLY A 8 5.40 -19.73 1.44
CA GLY A 8 5.13 -18.79 2.52
C GLY A 8 3.65 -18.45 2.59
N ASN A 9 3.10 -18.44 3.80
CA ASN A 9 1.75 -18.00 4.08
C ASN A 9 1.80 -16.64 4.79
N ILE A 10 0.88 -15.75 4.47
CA ILE A 10 0.80 -14.43 5.10
C ILE A 10 -0.21 -14.51 6.22
N PHE A 11 0.17 -14.07 7.42
CA PHE A 11 -0.69 -14.09 8.60
C PHE A 11 -0.95 -12.67 9.08
N THR A 12 -2.19 -12.39 9.46
CA THR A 12 -2.56 -11.10 10.06
C THR A 12 -2.26 -11.10 11.55
N VAL A 13 -1.53 -10.09 12.01
CA VAL A 13 -1.24 -9.87 13.44
C VAL A 13 -1.90 -8.59 13.89
N ARG A 14 -2.76 -8.70 14.90
CA ARG A 14 -3.41 -7.55 15.53
C ARG A 14 -2.48 -6.94 16.56
N ILE A 15 -2.35 -5.62 16.52
CA ILE A 15 -1.49 -4.85 17.40
C ILE A 15 -2.22 -3.65 18.03
N ILE A 16 -1.52 -2.90 18.86
CA ILE A 16 -1.93 -1.56 19.31
C ILE A 16 -1.76 -0.59 18.13
N GLY A 17 -2.84 0.08 17.74
CA GLY A 17 -2.81 1.05 16.63
C GLY A 17 -1.85 2.21 16.89
N GLY A 18 -1.14 2.65 15.85
CA GLY A 18 -0.10 3.68 15.94
C GLY A 18 1.24 3.15 16.48
N ARG A 19 1.41 1.83 16.59
CA ARG A 19 2.66 1.16 16.98
C ARG A 19 3.09 0.08 15.99
N GLU A 20 2.64 0.18 14.74
CA GLU A 20 2.91 -0.76 13.65
C GLU A 20 4.41 -0.88 13.40
N GLU A 21 5.09 0.26 13.22
CA GLU A 21 6.54 0.30 12.99
C GLU A 21 7.34 -0.29 14.15
N MET A 22 6.94 0.04 15.39
CA MET A 22 7.56 -0.51 16.60
C MET A 22 7.37 -2.02 16.69
N ALA A 23 6.17 -2.53 16.37
CA ALA A 23 5.89 -3.95 16.37
C ALA A 23 6.75 -4.67 15.32
N ALA A 24 6.83 -4.11 14.11
CA ALA A 24 7.62 -4.67 13.02
C ALA A 24 9.11 -4.76 13.34
N GLU A 25 9.70 -3.71 13.93
CA GLU A 25 11.12 -3.73 14.29
C GLU A 25 11.43 -4.74 15.41
N LEU A 26 10.55 -4.88 16.41
CA LEU A 26 10.70 -5.89 17.46
C LEU A 26 10.59 -7.32 16.90
N ILE A 27 9.61 -7.57 16.03
CA ILE A 27 9.43 -8.87 15.36
C ILE A 27 10.63 -9.20 14.48
N ARG A 28 11.14 -8.21 13.74
CA ARG A 28 12.34 -8.36 12.91
C ARG A 28 13.57 -8.68 13.76
N SER A 29 13.72 -8.05 14.92
CA SER A 29 14.79 -8.36 15.87
C SER A 29 14.70 -9.81 16.39
N HIS A 30 13.50 -10.25 16.80
CA HIS A 30 13.24 -11.63 17.23
C HIS A 30 13.47 -12.66 16.12
N ALA A 31 13.05 -12.36 14.89
CA ALA A 31 13.24 -13.22 13.73
C ALA A 31 14.72 -13.39 13.36
N ARG A 32 15.59 -12.43 13.72
CA ARG A 32 17.04 -12.50 13.48
C ARG A 32 17.80 -13.21 14.59
N SER A 33 17.30 -13.18 15.82
CA SER A 33 17.93 -13.86 16.96
C SER A 33 17.60 -15.35 17.02
N SER A 34 16.66 -15.82 16.20
CA SER A 34 16.18 -17.20 16.16
C SER A 34 15.98 -17.65 14.71
N ASP A 35 16.18 -18.93 14.40
CA ASP A 35 16.01 -19.48 13.04
C ASP A 35 14.52 -19.81 12.75
N TYR A 36 13.63 -18.84 12.97
CA TYR A 36 12.21 -19.01 12.63
C TYR A 36 12.01 -18.81 11.13
N PRO A 37 11.15 -19.62 10.47
CA PRO A 37 10.85 -19.45 9.04
C PRO A 37 9.89 -18.26 8.84
N VAL A 38 10.36 -17.05 9.14
CA VAL A 38 9.68 -15.77 8.95
C VAL A 38 10.42 -15.02 7.84
N TYR A 39 9.71 -14.66 6.78
CA TYR A 39 10.30 -14.17 5.54
C TYR A 39 10.18 -12.66 5.40
N SER A 40 9.04 -12.10 5.79
CA SER A 40 8.80 -10.66 5.69
C SER A 40 7.78 -10.17 6.73
N VAL A 41 7.81 -8.86 7.00
CA VAL A 41 6.82 -8.15 7.81
C VAL A 41 6.36 -6.92 7.02
N ILE A 42 5.06 -6.74 6.88
CA ILE A 42 4.45 -5.64 6.15
C ILE A 42 3.73 -4.73 7.12
N VAL A 43 4.09 -3.45 7.09
CA VAL A 43 3.41 -2.37 7.81
C VAL A 43 2.57 -1.57 6.81
N PRO A 44 1.23 -1.55 6.95
CA PRO A 44 0.38 -0.74 6.09
C PRO A 44 0.53 0.76 6.43
N GLU A 45 0.64 1.63 5.42
CA GLU A 45 1.05 3.02 5.65
C GLU A 45 0.03 3.91 6.38
N LYS A 46 -1.27 3.90 6.02
CA LYS A 46 -2.17 5.00 6.46
C LYS A 46 -3.58 4.62 6.93
N GLU A 47 -4.24 3.64 6.33
CA GLU A 47 -5.69 3.44 6.57
C GLU A 47 -6.00 2.24 7.47
N MET A 48 -5.03 1.35 7.67
CA MET A 48 -5.18 0.17 8.52
C MET A 48 -4.33 0.30 9.78
N LYS A 49 -4.87 1.00 10.78
CA LYS A 49 -4.26 1.04 12.10
C LYS A 49 -4.57 -0.23 12.88
N GLY A 50 -3.60 -0.72 13.64
CA GLY A 50 -3.77 -1.84 14.57
C GLY A 50 -3.51 -3.21 13.96
N TYR A 51 -2.93 -3.29 12.77
CA TYR A 51 -2.59 -4.55 12.11
C TYR A 51 -1.24 -4.46 11.40
N ILE A 52 -0.56 -5.60 11.33
CA ILE A 52 0.60 -5.85 10.47
C ILE A 52 0.44 -7.23 9.84
N PHE A 53 1.16 -7.50 8.77
CA PHE A 53 1.16 -8.82 8.13
C PHE A 53 2.53 -9.46 8.25
N VAL A 54 2.57 -10.75 8.55
CA VAL A 54 3.80 -11.52 8.72
C VAL A 54 3.77 -12.69 7.77
N GLU A 55 4.73 -12.74 6.86
CA GLU A 55 4.93 -13.87 5.96
C GLU A 55 5.82 -14.92 6.64
N ALA A 56 5.33 -16.14 6.73
CA ALA A 56 6.05 -17.23 7.39
C ALA A 56 5.68 -18.60 6.82
N GLY A 57 6.53 -19.59 7.07
CA GLY A 57 6.28 -20.97 6.62
C GLY A 57 5.06 -21.62 7.30
N ASN A 58 4.69 -21.18 8.50
CA ASN A 58 3.50 -21.66 9.22
C ASN A 58 3.10 -20.73 10.38
N LEU A 59 1.87 -20.93 10.90
CA LEU A 59 1.32 -20.18 12.03
C LEU A 59 2.17 -20.30 13.31
N GLY A 60 2.81 -21.45 13.53
CA GLY A 60 3.64 -21.70 14.71
C GLY A 60 4.86 -20.76 14.76
N ALA A 61 5.49 -20.52 13.61
CA ALA A 61 6.59 -19.57 13.49
C ALA A 61 6.14 -18.14 13.82
N VAL A 62 4.96 -17.73 13.35
CA VAL A 62 4.39 -16.41 13.66
C VAL A 62 4.11 -16.29 15.16
N LYS A 63 3.47 -17.30 15.77
CA LYS A 63 3.17 -17.27 17.21
C LYS A 63 4.43 -17.14 18.07
N ARG A 64 5.53 -17.80 17.70
CA ARG A 64 6.81 -17.71 18.41
C ARG A 64 7.50 -16.37 18.20
N VAL A 65 7.56 -15.86 16.97
CA VAL A 65 8.29 -14.61 16.71
C VAL A 65 7.63 -13.39 17.39
N VAL A 66 6.30 -13.42 17.53
CA VAL A 66 5.55 -12.34 18.20
C VAL A 66 5.42 -12.52 19.71
N GLU A 67 5.91 -13.63 20.27
CA GLU A 67 5.85 -13.90 21.70
C GLU A 67 6.62 -12.83 22.49
N GLY A 68 5.99 -12.26 23.53
CA GLY A 68 6.58 -11.19 24.33
C GLY A 68 6.70 -9.83 23.63
N VAL A 69 6.26 -9.70 22.36
CA VAL A 69 6.28 -8.42 21.64
C VAL A 69 5.16 -7.51 22.15
N LYS A 70 5.52 -6.51 22.97
CA LYS A 70 4.57 -5.66 23.74
C LYS A 70 3.40 -5.06 22.93
N PRO A 71 3.58 -4.55 21.69
CA PRO A 71 2.45 -4.01 20.93
C PRO A 71 1.48 -5.08 20.37
N VAL A 72 1.83 -6.36 20.39
CA VAL A 72 1.02 -7.44 19.80
C VAL A 72 -0.14 -7.81 20.74
N LYS A 73 -1.33 -7.97 20.16
CA LYS A 73 -2.56 -8.37 20.86
C LYS A 73 -2.94 -9.81 20.55
N SER A 74 -2.92 -10.20 19.27
CA SER A 74 -3.32 -11.53 18.84
C SER A 74 -2.82 -11.83 17.42
N VAL A 75 -2.76 -13.12 17.07
CA VAL A 75 -2.45 -13.61 15.72
C VAL A 75 -3.69 -14.31 15.17
N MET A 76 -4.10 -13.97 13.96
CA MET A 76 -5.19 -14.69 13.29
C MET A 76 -4.71 -16.09 12.91
N SER A 77 -5.56 -17.10 13.14
CA SER A 77 -5.26 -18.51 12.86
C SER A 77 -5.10 -18.79 11.38
N ASP A 78 -5.94 -18.17 10.58
CA ASP A 78 -6.05 -18.42 9.15
C ASP A 78 -5.09 -17.51 8.36
N PRO A 79 -4.41 -18.04 7.33
CA PRO A 79 -3.65 -17.22 6.41
C PRO A 79 -4.55 -16.22 5.68
N SER A 80 -4.04 -15.00 5.48
CA SER A 80 -4.63 -14.01 4.60
C SER A 80 -4.54 -14.46 3.15
N THR A 81 -5.64 -14.32 2.43
CA THR A 81 -5.66 -14.53 0.97
C THR A 81 -5.00 -13.36 0.24
N LEU A 82 -4.51 -13.61 -0.97
CA LEU A 82 -3.93 -12.55 -1.80
C LEU A 82 -4.97 -11.48 -2.18
N ASP A 83 -6.24 -11.85 -2.35
CA ASP A 83 -7.31 -10.90 -2.68
C ASP A 83 -7.61 -9.97 -1.50
N GLU A 84 -7.70 -10.51 -0.27
CA GLU A 84 -7.80 -9.68 0.93
C GLU A 84 -6.62 -8.73 1.05
N LEU A 85 -5.39 -9.20 0.82
CA LEU A 85 -4.21 -8.33 0.88
C LEU A 85 -4.21 -7.25 -0.21
N LYS A 86 -4.72 -7.53 -1.41
CA LYS A 86 -4.86 -6.52 -2.46
C LYS A 86 -5.85 -5.42 -2.08
N ASP A 87 -6.96 -5.75 -1.44
CA ASP A 87 -7.91 -4.72 -1.01
C ASP A 87 -7.35 -3.85 0.13
N LEU A 88 -6.41 -4.41 0.90
CA LEU A 88 -5.86 -3.80 2.12
C LEU A 88 -4.54 -3.04 1.90
N LEU A 89 -3.67 -3.57 1.05
CA LEU A 89 -2.36 -3.02 0.69
C LEU A 89 -2.36 -2.42 -0.71
N GLY A 90 -3.37 -2.74 -1.53
CA GLY A 90 -3.52 -2.15 -2.84
C GLY A 90 -3.80 -0.66 -2.69
N PRO A 91 -3.25 0.15 -3.59
CA PRO A 91 -3.49 1.57 -3.53
C PRO A 91 -4.99 1.79 -3.72
N LYS A 92 -5.66 2.55 -2.84
CA LYS A 92 -7.09 2.85 -3.03
C LYS A 92 -7.26 3.45 -4.42
N ILE A 93 -8.04 2.80 -5.27
CA ILE A 93 -8.55 3.43 -6.48
C ILE A 93 -9.55 4.45 -5.94
N VAL A 94 -9.09 5.65 -5.60
CA VAL A 94 -10.02 6.77 -5.49
C VAL A 94 -10.59 6.86 -6.91
N PRO A 95 -11.90 6.62 -7.14
CA PRO A 95 -12.46 6.94 -8.43
C PRO A 95 -12.28 8.43 -8.58
N SER A 96 -11.22 8.83 -9.28
CA SER A 96 -11.07 10.19 -9.76
C SER A 96 -12.29 10.37 -10.64
N SER A 97 -13.26 11.15 -10.17
CA SER A 97 -14.49 11.49 -10.87
C SER A 97 -14.22 12.43 -12.06
N ILE A 98 -13.02 12.29 -12.65
CA ILE A 98 -12.41 13.10 -13.69
C ILE A 98 -12.49 12.27 -14.96
N GLY A 99 -13.42 12.66 -15.82
CA GLY A 99 -13.59 12.10 -17.15
C GLY A 99 -12.93 12.94 -18.23
N LYS A 100 -12.86 12.37 -19.43
CA LYS A 100 -12.52 13.13 -20.64
C LYS A 100 -13.46 14.33 -20.80
N GLY A 101 -12.88 15.50 -21.03
CA GLY A 101 -13.58 16.77 -21.20
C GLY A 101 -13.76 17.58 -19.92
N ASP A 102 -13.47 17.03 -18.75
CA ASP A 102 -13.54 17.78 -17.50
C ASP A 102 -12.47 18.88 -17.42
N LYS A 103 -12.83 19.97 -16.75
CA LYS A 103 -11.87 21.00 -16.34
C LYS A 103 -11.29 20.65 -14.98
N VAL A 104 -9.97 20.64 -14.90
CA VAL A 104 -9.23 20.28 -13.70
C VAL A 104 -8.17 21.32 -13.40
N ARG A 105 -7.82 21.45 -12.11
CA ARG A 105 -6.72 22.29 -11.64
C ARG A 105 -5.65 21.41 -11.02
N ILE A 106 -4.40 21.65 -11.37
CA ILE A 106 -3.24 20.98 -10.78
C ILE A 106 -3.03 21.53 -9.36
N VAL A 107 -3.01 20.65 -8.36
CA VAL A 107 -2.81 20.98 -6.94
C VAL A 107 -1.45 20.52 -6.40
N GLY A 108 -0.75 19.65 -7.14
CA GLY A 108 0.59 19.13 -6.81
C GLY A 108 1.68 19.51 -7.84
N GLY A 109 2.93 19.14 -7.56
CA GLY A 109 4.04 19.24 -8.50
C GLY A 109 4.48 20.67 -8.90
N GLY A 110 5.39 20.73 -9.88
CA GLY A 110 5.97 21.99 -10.38
C GLY A 110 5.02 22.87 -11.21
N LEU A 111 3.85 22.34 -11.56
CA LEU A 111 2.81 23.02 -12.35
C LEU A 111 1.56 23.36 -11.52
N ARG A 112 1.69 23.30 -10.19
CA ARG A 112 0.62 23.64 -9.24
C ARG A 112 -0.01 25.00 -9.56
N GLY A 113 -1.33 25.03 -9.53
CA GLY A 113 -2.15 26.22 -9.75
C GLY A 113 -2.62 26.40 -11.20
N ARG A 114 -2.03 25.67 -12.16
CA ARG A 114 -2.49 25.71 -13.56
C ARG A 114 -3.78 24.92 -13.75
N GLU A 115 -4.58 25.36 -14.71
CA GLU A 115 -5.85 24.74 -15.08
C GLU A 115 -5.77 24.18 -16.49
N GLY A 116 -6.68 23.29 -16.84
CA GLY A 116 -6.77 22.77 -18.18
C GLY A 116 -7.91 21.78 -18.36
N LYS A 117 -7.98 21.21 -19.55
CA LYS A 117 -9.03 20.28 -19.96
C LYS A 117 -8.46 18.87 -20.17
N VAL A 118 -9.13 17.87 -19.61
CA VAL A 118 -8.76 16.47 -19.79
C VAL A 118 -9.07 16.03 -21.22
N ILE A 119 -8.07 15.51 -21.92
CA ILE A 119 -8.21 14.97 -23.28
C ILE A 119 -8.31 13.43 -23.29
N GLU A 120 -7.70 12.79 -22.29
CA GLU A 120 -7.69 11.34 -22.14
C GLU A 120 -7.54 10.94 -20.66
N THR A 121 -8.15 9.82 -20.28
CA THR A 121 -8.01 9.23 -18.95
C THR A 121 -7.36 7.86 -19.11
N LYS A 122 -6.38 7.54 -18.28
CA LYS A 122 -5.75 6.22 -18.18
C LYS A 122 -6.01 5.62 -16.80
N PRO A 123 -7.17 4.99 -16.57
CA PRO A 123 -7.56 4.55 -15.23
C PRO A 123 -6.61 3.51 -14.62
N GLU A 124 -6.05 2.62 -15.45
CA GLU A 124 -5.12 1.57 -15.00
C GLU A 124 -3.79 2.16 -14.51
N GLU A 125 -3.33 3.24 -15.15
CA GLU A 125 -2.09 3.96 -14.80
C GLU A 125 -2.33 5.05 -13.74
N ARG A 126 -3.60 5.37 -13.41
CA ARG A 126 -4.01 6.51 -12.55
C ARG A 126 -3.55 7.87 -13.05
N GLU A 127 -3.39 7.98 -14.35
CA GLU A 127 -2.95 9.20 -15.01
C GLU A 127 -4.08 9.78 -15.86
N ILE A 128 -4.01 11.09 -16.07
CA ILE A 128 -4.79 11.78 -17.08
C ILE A 128 -3.85 12.51 -18.02
N VAL A 129 -4.27 12.61 -19.27
CA VAL A 129 -3.64 13.50 -20.23
C VAL A 129 -4.53 14.74 -20.34
N MET A 130 -3.95 15.92 -20.12
CA MET A 130 -4.66 17.19 -20.17
C MET A 130 -3.93 18.25 -20.98
N GLU A 131 -4.70 19.12 -21.63
CA GLU A 131 -4.20 20.34 -22.24
C GLU A 131 -4.30 21.47 -21.21
N VAL A 132 -3.20 22.17 -20.95
CA VAL A 132 -3.12 23.24 -19.95
C VAL A 132 -3.53 24.57 -20.59
N ASP A 133 -4.36 25.35 -19.90
CA ASP A 133 -4.79 26.70 -20.29
C ASP A 133 -3.64 27.74 -20.11
N ASP A 134 -2.40 27.38 -20.49
CA ASP A 134 -1.21 28.23 -20.42
C ASP A 134 -0.45 28.15 -21.76
N PRO A 135 -0.37 29.24 -22.53
CA PRO A 135 0.35 29.29 -23.81
C PRO A 135 1.82 28.90 -23.73
N ALA A 136 2.44 28.95 -22.54
CA ALA A 136 3.82 28.49 -22.33
C ALA A 136 3.96 26.96 -22.34
N VAL A 137 2.85 26.21 -22.32
CA VAL A 137 2.81 24.74 -22.34
C VAL A 137 2.05 24.27 -23.59
N PRO A 138 2.72 24.20 -24.75
CA PRO A 138 2.06 23.91 -26.02
C PRO A 138 1.71 22.42 -26.22
N ALA A 139 2.16 21.53 -25.34
CA ALA A 139 1.96 20.09 -25.45
C ALA A 139 1.04 19.56 -24.34
N PRO A 140 0.19 18.56 -24.62
CA PRO A 140 -0.54 17.85 -23.58
C PRO A 140 0.40 17.23 -22.55
N LEU A 141 0.01 17.27 -21.29
CA LEU A 141 0.79 16.72 -20.18
C LEU A 141 0.08 15.54 -19.56
N THR A 142 0.87 14.54 -19.18
CA THR A 142 0.40 13.40 -18.41
C THR A 142 0.64 13.68 -16.93
N ILE A 143 -0.41 13.62 -16.12
CA ILE A 143 -0.38 14.00 -14.71
C ILE A 143 -1.13 12.94 -13.89
N SER A 144 -0.62 12.64 -12.70
CA SER A 144 -1.31 11.78 -11.73
C SER A 144 -2.68 12.35 -11.37
N THR A 145 -3.69 11.50 -11.34
CA THR A 145 -5.04 11.84 -10.87
C THR A 145 -5.08 12.35 -9.42
N GLU A 146 -4.06 12.05 -8.61
CA GLU A 146 -3.93 12.54 -7.24
C GLU A 146 -3.44 13.99 -7.15
N GLU A 147 -2.76 14.48 -8.20
CA GLU A 147 -2.22 15.84 -8.26
C GLU A 147 -3.19 16.84 -8.89
N VAL A 148 -4.42 16.42 -9.19
CA VAL A 148 -5.43 17.24 -9.84
C VAL A 148 -6.75 17.25 -9.07
N LYS A 149 -7.46 18.37 -9.18
CA LYS A 149 -8.78 18.54 -8.57
C LYS A 149 -9.76 19.02 -9.63
N ARG A 150 -10.90 18.32 -9.74
CA ARG A 150 -12.03 18.74 -10.58
C ARG A 150 -12.59 20.07 -10.10
N LYS A 151 -12.86 20.98 -11.02
CA LYS A 151 -13.44 22.30 -10.76
C LYS A 151 -14.96 22.25 -10.79
#